data_AF-A0A7V6AN18-F1
#
_entry.id   AF-A0A7V6AN18-F1
#
_cell.length_a   1.000
_cell.length_b   1.000
_cell.length_c   1.000
_cell.angle_alpha   90.00
_cell.angle_beta   90.00
_cell.angle_gamma   90.00
#
_symmetry.space_group_name_H-M   'P 1'
#
loop_
_entity.id
_entity.type
_entity.pdbx_description
1 polymer ?
#
loop_
_entity_poly.entity_id
_entity_poly.type
_entity_poly.pdbx_seq_one_letter_code
_entity_poly.pdbx_strand_id
1 'polypeptide(L)'
;MAKKLGFLAVSSFVVSNMVGTGVFTSLGFQLDSVSNGWAVLLLWVVGGVLALCGALVYGELGSVMPRSGGEYHYLSVIYHPSLGFLSGWVSLTVGFTAPIALASMAFGE
;
A
#
# COMPACT_ATOMS: atom_id res chain seq x y z
N MET A 1 3.77 -29.07 5.81
CA MET A 1 2.64 -28.32 6.40
C MET A 1 3.12 -26.90 6.68
N ALA A 2 2.69 -25.89 5.93
CA ALA A 2 3.16 -24.52 6.13
C ALA A 2 2.67 -24.00 7.50
N LYS A 3 3.59 -23.47 8.31
CA LYS A 3 3.25 -22.88 9.61
C LYS A 3 2.39 -21.65 9.37
N LYS A 4 1.14 -21.67 9.86
CA LYS A 4 0.27 -20.49 9.80
C LYS A 4 0.87 -19.40 10.69
N LEU A 5 1.10 -18.20 10.12
CA LEU A 5 1.49 -17.04 10.91
C LEU A 5 0.32 -16.63 11.81
N GLY A 6 0.61 -16.33 13.08
CA GLY A 6 -0.38 -15.82 14.03
C GLY A 6 -0.77 -14.37 13.72
N PHE A 7 -1.95 -13.94 14.16
CA PHE A 7 -2.48 -12.60 13.92
C PHE A 7 -1.48 -11.48 14.26
N LEU A 8 -0.85 -11.58 15.44
CA LEU A 8 0.11 -10.58 15.89
C LEU A 8 1.31 -10.46 14.93
N ALA A 9 1.87 -11.59 14.50
CA ALA A 9 2.99 -11.62 13.56
C ALA A 9 2.60 -11.02 12.20
N VAL A 10 1.41 -11.34 11.68
CA VAL A 10 0.93 -10.79 10.40
C VAL A 10 0.68 -9.29 10.52
N SER A 11 0.04 -8.83 11.60
CA SER A 11 -0.23 -7.40 11.83
C SER A 11 1.05 -6.58 11.97
N SER A 12 2.02 -7.05 12.75
CA SER A 12 3.33 -6.40 12.88
C SER A 12 4.09 -6.35 11.56
N PHE A 13 3.98 -7.40 10.74
CA PHE A 13 4.59 -7.43 9.42
C PHE A 13 3.99 -6.37 8.48
N VAL A 14 2.66 -6.22 8.47
CA VAL A 14 1.98 -5.18 7.69
C VAL A 14 2.38 -3.77 8.16
N VAL A 15 2.43 -3.54 9.48
CA VAL A 15 2.87 -2.25 10.04
C VAL A 15 4.30 -1.93 9.63
N SER A 16 5.20 -2.92 9.71
CA SER A 16 6.60 -2.78 9.29
C SER A 16 6.73 -2.46 7.80
N ASN A 17 5.90 -3.06 6.95
CA ASN A 17 5.91 -2.79 5.52
C ASN A 17 5.36 -1.39 5.18
N MET A 18 4.39 -0.89 5.96
CA MET A 18 3.77 0.42 5.74
C MET A 18 4.66 1.58 6.21
N VAL A 19 5.38 1.42 7.33
CA VAL A 19 6.27 2.45 7.87
C VAL A 19 7.62 2.41 7.13
N GLY A 20 7.69 3.10 6.00
CA GLY A 20 8.90 3.28 5.20
C GLY A 20 9.55 4.66 5.33
N THR A 21 10.49 4.95 4.42
CA THR A 21 11.16 6.27 4.31
C THR A 21 10.17 7.41 4.01
N GLY A 22 9.02 7.09 3.43
CA GLY A 22 7.98 8.04 3.03
C GLY A 22 7.46 8.94 4.14
N VAL A 23 7.44 8.47 5.40
CA VAL A 23 7.01 9.31 6.55
C VAL A 23 7.96 10.49 6.73
N PHE A 24 9.26 10.28 6.53
CA PHE A 24 10.28 11.31 6.71
C PHE A 24 10.41 12.20 5.46
N THR A 25 10.35 11.61 4.27
CA THR A 25 10.58 12.31 3.01
C THR A 25 9.35 13.08 2.53
N SER A 26 8.16 12.47 2.60
CA SER A 26 6.92 13.13 2.15
C SER A 26 6.57 14.33 3.01
N LEU A 27 6.80 14.26 4.33
CA LEU A 27 6.63 15.41 5.21
C LEU A 27 7.59 16.54 4.85
N GLY A 28 8.85 16.23 4.51
CA GLY A 28 9.82 17.21 4.03
C GLY A 28 9.33 17.95 2.78
N PHE A 29 8.90 17.22 1.75
CA PHE A 29 8.36 17.81 0.52
C PHE A 29 7.05 18.58 0.75
N GLN A 30 6.20 18.12 1.67
CA GLN A 30 4.94 18.79 2.01
C GLN A 30 5.20 20.12 2.74
N LEU A 31 6.20 20.18 3.62
CA LEU A 31 6.53 21.40 4.36
C LEU A 31 7.21 22.45 3.47
N ASP A 32 7.93 22.03 2.43
CA ASP A 32 8.53 22.94 1.45
C ASP A 32 7.47 23.64 0.59
N SER A 33 6.37 22.94 0.28
CA SER A 33 5.28 23.43 -0.57
C SER A 33 4.10 24.02 0.20
N VAL A 34 3.91 23.64 1.47
CA VAL A 34 2.77 24.04 2.30
C VAL A 34 3.28 24.65 3.61
N SER A 35 3.18 25.98 3.71
CA SER A 35 3.65 26.75 4.89
C SER A 35 2.77 26.57 6.14
N ASN A 36 1.56 26.02 6.01
CA ASN A 36 0.63 25.84 7.13
C ASN A 36 0.62 24.38 7.62
N GLY A 37 1.18 24.14 8.82
CA GLY A 37 1.22 22.81 9.43
C GLY A 37 -0.17 22.16 9.63
N TRP A 38 -1.23 22.96 9.83
CA TRP A 38 -2.59 22.42 9.92
C TRP A 38 -3.08 21.81 8.61
N ALA A 39 -2.68 22.39 7.46
CA ALA A 39 -3.05 21.84 6.16
C ALA A 39 -2.37 20.49 5.91
N VAL A 40 -1.11 20.33 6.34
CA VAL A 40 -0.39 19.05 6.26
C VAL A 40 -1.09 17.98 7.12
N LEU A 41 -1.48 18.32 8.36
CA LEU A 41 -2.21 17.39 9.23
C LEU A 41 -3.57 16.97 8.63
N LEU A 42 -4.31 17.89 8.01
CA LEU A 42 -5.57 17.56 7.33
C LEU A 42 -5.34 16.62 6.15
N LEU A 43 -4.30 16.83 5.33
CA LEU A 43 -3.96 15.92 4.24
C LEU A 43 -3.65 14.51 4.75
N TRP A 44 -2.95 14.39 5.87
CA TRP A 44 -2.69 13.11 6.52
C TRP A 44 -3.96 12.43 7.01
N VAL A 45 -4.88 13.18 7.62
CA VAL A 45 -6.18 12.62 8.05
C VAL A 45 -6.98 12.12 6.84
N VAL A 46 -7.05 12.91 5.76
CA VAL A 46 -7.75 12.50 4.53
C VAL A 46 -7.10 11.25 3.92
N GLY A 47 -5.77 11.22 3.81
CA GLY A 47 -5.03 10.05 3.33
C GLY A 47 -5.26 8.82 4.21
N GLY A 48 -5.28 8.98 5.53
CA GLY A 48 -5.57 7.92 6.49
C GLY A 48 -6.98 7.35 6.36
N VAL A 49 -7.99 8.20 6.16
CA VAL A 49 -9.38 7.76 5.91
C VAL A 49 -9.47 6.98 4.61
N LEU A 50 -8.86 7.47 3.52
CA LEU A 50 -8.84 6.75 2.24
C LEU A 50 -8.14 5.38 2.36
N ALA A 51 -7.01 5.32 3.07
CA ALA A 51 -6.30 4.07 3.33
C ALA A 51 -7.14 3.08 4.16
N LEU A 52 -7.87 3.58 5.17
CA LEU A 52 -8.77 2.77 5.98
C LEU A 52 -9.91 2.19 5.15
N CYS A 53 -10.56 2.99 4.30
CA CYS A 53 -11.58 2.52 3.38
C CYS A 53 -11.04 1.41 2.47
N GLY A 54 -9.84 1.58 1.91
CA GLY A 54 -9.17 0.55 1.11
C GLY A 54 -8.92 -0.73 1.91
N ALA A 55 -8.40 -0.62 3.13
CA ALA A 55 -8.11 -1.76 4.00
C ALA A 55 -9.38 -2.58 4.33
N LEU A 56 -10.51 -1.91 4.55
CA LEU A 56 -11.80 -2.58 4.79
C LEU A 56 -12.27 -3.36 3.55
N VAL A 57 -12.19 -2.74 2.36
CA VAL A 57 -12.55 -3.40 1.08
C VAL A 57 -11.67 -4.63 0.84
N TYR A 58 -10.36 -4.51 1.03
CA TYR A 58 -9.44 -5.65 0.91
C TYR A 58 -9.68 -6.72 2.00
N GLY A 59 -10.10 -6.32 3.20
CA GLY A 59 -10.49 -7.23 4.27
C GLY A 59 -11.72 -8.06 3.91
N GLU A 60 -12.75 -7.43 3.36
CA GLU A 60 -13.95 -8.12 2.87
C GLU A 60 -13.61 -9.08 1.72
N LEU A 61 -12.88 -8.60 0.70
CA LEU A 61 -12.42 -9.42 -0.43
C LEU A 61 -11.59 -10.62 0.03
N GLY A 62 -10.66 -10.42 0.96
CA GLY A 62 -9.82 -11.50 1.50
C GLY A 62 -10.59 -12.51 2.34
N SER A 63 -11.71 -12.10 2.96
CA SER A 63 -12.60 -13.01 3.69
C SER A 63 -13.46 -13.87 2.76
N VAL A 64 -13.91 -13.30 1.63
CA VAL A 64 -14.75 -13.99 0.64
C VAL A 64 -13.92 -14.86 -0.30
N MET A 65 -12.71 -14.44 -0.66
CA MET A 65 -11.81 -15.15 -1.58
C MET A 65 -10.49 -15.50 -0.89
N PRO A 66 -10.45 -16.53 -0.03
CA PRO A 66 -9.31 -16.84 0.85
C PRO A 66 -8.10 -17.46 0.13
N ARG A 67 -8.06 -17.44 -1.20
CA ARG A 67 -6.98 -18.02 -2.00
C ARG A 67 -5.86 -17.00 -2.18
N SER A 68 -4.62 -17.45 -2.02
CA SER A 68 -3.44 -16.62 -2.24
C SER A 68 -3.39 -16.07 -3.67
N GLY A 69 -3.11 -14.77 -3.80
CA GLY A 69 -2.91 -14.10 -5.09
C GLY A 69 -3.29 -12.62 -5.12
N GLY A 70 -3.87 -12.07 -4.05
CA GLY A 70 -4.11 -10.63 -3.91
C GLY A 70 -4.92 -10.05 -5.06
N GLU A 71 -4.51 -8.86 -5.55
CA GLU A 71 -5.18 -8.14 -6.64
C GLU A 71 -5.28 -8.95 -7.92
N TYR A 72 -4.23 -9.69 -8.29
CA TYR A 72 -4.25 -10.57 -9.45
C TYR A 72 -5.39 -11.58 -9.34
N HIS A 73 -5.56 -12.19 -8.16
CA HIS A 73 -6.61 -13.18 -7.94
C HIS A 73 -8.00 -12.53 -7.94
N TYR A 74 -8.18 -11.42 -7.23
CA TYR A 74 -9.46 -10.72 -7.15
C TYR A 74 -9.93 -10.26 -8.53
N LEU A 75 -9.06 -9.63 -9.32
CA LEU A 75 -9.41 -9.14 -10.65
C LEU A 75 -9.63 -10.26 -11.67
N SER A 76 -8.87 -11.35 -11.56
CA SER A 76 -9.06 -12.54 -12.41
C SER A 76 -10.40 -13.22 -12.18
N VAL A 77 -10.87 -13.24 -10.93
CA VAL A 77 -12.13 -13.91 -10.54
C VAL A 77 -13.34 -13.01 -10.74
N ILE A 78 -13.26 -11.73 -10.37
CA ILE A 78 -14.40 -10.80 -10.42
C ILE A 78 -14.68 -10.33 -11.84
N TYR A 79 -13.63 -9.99 -12.61
CA TYR A 79 -13.80 -9.35 -13.91
C TYR A 79 -13.42 -10.28 -15.07
N HIS A 80 -12.12 -10.56 -15.24
CA HIS A 80 -11.63 -11.41 -16.32
C HIS A 80 -10.15 -11.78 -16.08
N PRO A 81 -9.69 -12.99 -16.46
CA PRO A 81 -8.29 -13.40 -16.30
C PRO A 81 -7.26 -12.45 -16.93
N SER A 82 -7.61 -11.77 -18.04
CA SER A 82 -6.72 -10.79 -18.68
C SER A 82 -6.48 -9.53 -17.82
N LEU A 83 -7.48 -9.11 -17.04
CA LEU A 83 -7.36 -7.96 -16.14
C LEU A 83 -6.52 -8.30 -14.91
N GLY A 84 -6.62 -9.52 -14.40
CA GLY A 84 -5.68 -10.00 -13.40
C GLY A 84 -4.24 -10.04 -13.91
N PHE A 85 -4.02 -10.54 -15.13
CA PHE A 85 -2.68 -10.50 -15.74
C PHE A 85 -2.15 -9.07 -15.88
N LEU A 86 -2.99 -8.14 -16.34
CA LEU A 86 -2.62 -6.73 -16.45
C LEU A 86 -2.30 -6.11 -15.09
N SER A 87 -3.05 -6.46 -14.03
CA SER A 87 -2.77 -5.97 -12.69
C SER A 87 -1.39 -6.42 -12.21
N GLY A 88 -0.99 -7.66 -12.50
CA GLY A 88 0.36 -8.15 -12.24
C GLY A 88 1.42 -7.27 -12.90
N TRP A 89 1.23 -6.89 -14.16
CA TRP A 89 2.14 -5.97 -14.86
C TRP A 89 2.19 -4.58 -14.23
N VAL A 90 1.05 -4.02 -13.82
CA VAL A 90 0.99 -2.72 -13.13
C VAL A 90 1.69 -2.78 -11.78
N SER A 91 1.46 -3.83 -10.98
CA SER A 91 2.14 -4.01 -9.70
C SER A 91 3.66 -4.12 -9.88
N LEU A 92 4.12 -4.85 -10.91
CA LEU A 92 5.55 -5.03 -11.20
C LEU A 92 6.22 -3.76 -11.71
N THR A 93 5.54 -2.95 -12.52
CA THR A 93 6.14 -1.78 -13.18
C THR A 93 5.98 -0.49 -12.40
N VAL A 94 4.83 -0.31 -11.74
CA VAL A 94 4.51 0.91 -11.00
C VAL A 94 4.45 0.64 -9.51
N GLY A 95 3.77 -0.45 -9.10
CA GLY A 95 3.47 -0.73 -7.70
C GLY A 95 4.71 -0.81 -6.81
N PHE A 96 5.69 -1.64 -7.19
CA PHE A 96 6.93 -1.80 -6.40
C PHE A 96 8.07 -0.89 -6.84
N THR A 97 8.16 -0.58 -8.13
CA THR A 97 9.28 0.19 -8.68
C THR A 97 9.25 1.65 -8.26
N ALA A 98 8.07 2.28 -8.20
CA ALA A 98 7.98 3.69 -7.86
C ALA A 98 8.39 4.00 -6.40
N PRO A 99 7.94 3.23 -5.38
CA PRO A 99 8.42 3.40 -4.01
C PRO A 99 9.93 3.17 -3.87
N ILE A 100 10.48 2.17 -4.57
CA ILE A 100 11.93 1.89 -4.55
C ILE A 100 12.72 3.04 -5.18
N ALA A 101 12.26 3.57 -6.31
CA ALA A 101 12.88 4.72 -6.96
C ALA A 101 12.87 5.95 -6.05
N LEU A 102 11.72 6.25 -5.42
CA LEU A 102 11.59 7.39 -4.50
C LEU A 102 12.50 7.22 -3.27
N ALA A 103 12.57 6.01 -2.70
CA ALA A 103 13.50 5.72 -1.61
C ALA A 103 14.96 5.91 -2.05
N SER A 104 15.33 5.44 -3.25
CA SER A 104 16.70 5.59 -3.77
C SER A 104 17.10 7.05 -4.01
N MET A 105 16.16 7.88 -4.48
CA MET A 105 16.38 9.33 -4.63
C MET A 105 16.60 9.99 -3.27
N ALA A 106 15.75 9.67 -2.30
CA ALA A 106 15.86 10.21 -0.95
C ALA A 106 17.12 9.77 -0.18
N PHE A 107 17.71 8.61 -0.51
CA PHE A 107 19.00 8.18 0.04
C PHE A 107 20.20 8.79 -0.69
N GLY A 108 20.03 9.24 -1.93
CA GLY A 108 21.08 9.80 -2.77
C GLY A 108 21.32 11.30 -2.57
N GLU A 109 20.34 12.01 -1.98
CA GLU A 109 20.49 13.38 -1.46
C GLU A 109 21.05 13.39 -0.04
#